data_AF-A0A3A5SHX5-F1
#
_entry.id   AF-A0A3A5SHX5-F1
#
_cell.length_a   1.000
_cell.length_b   1.000
_cell.length_c   1.000
_cell.angle_alpha   90.00
_cell.angle_beta   90.00
_cell.angle_gamma   90.00
#
_symmetry.space_group_name_H-M   'P 1'
#
loop_
_entity.id
_entity.type
_entity.pdbx_description
1 polymer ?
#
loop_
_entity_poly.entity_id
_entity_poly.type
_entity_poly.pdbx_seq_one_letter_code
_entity_poly.pdbx_strand_id
1 'polypeptide(L)'
;MKIKKIIIVLLLCFLPIASFAQKVGETLPAWEEGYMDIHHINTGCGECAYIILPDGTTMLIDAGENKAGNPRHVSPKPNASRTPGEWIVDYIKTMAPVQKQKLDYALITHFHSDHMGGVLKMKNESGRYYNTGIITVAENLQIGMLVDRGFPDYNSL
;
A
#
# COMPACT_ATOMS: atom_id res chain seq x y z
N MET A 1 -54.39 -2.08 15.89
CA MET A 1 -53.39 -1.65 14.87
C MET A 1 -52.16 -0.93 15.44
N LYS A 2 -52.27 -0.05 16.45
CA LYS A 2 -51.12 0.72 16.99
C LYS A 2 -50.04 -0.15 17.68
N ILE A 3 -50.44 -1.16 18.46
CA ILE A 3 -49.50 -2.05 19.18
C ILE A 3 -48.65 -2.90 18.22
N LYS A 4 -49.25 -3.43 17.14
CA LYS A 4 -48.50 -4.17 16.09
C LYS A 4 -47.45 -3.28 15.42
N LYS A 5 -47.75 -2.01 15.16
CA LYS A 5 -46.79 -1.06 14.59
C LYS A 5 -45.63 -0.77 15.56
N ILE A 6 -45.91 -0.64 16.86
CA ILE A 6 -44.89 -0.43 17.89
C ILE A 6 -43.95 -1.64 18.02
N ILE A 7 -44.50 -2.86 17.99
CA ILE A 7 -43.71 -4.09 18.03
C ILE A 7 -42.80 -4.22 16.79
N ILE A 8 -43.30 -3.87 15.60
CA ILE A 8 -42.50 -3.90 14.36
C ILE A 8 -41.35 -2.87 14.41
N VAL A 9 -41.61 -1.66 14.90
CA VAL A 9 -40.57 -0.63 15.06
C VAL A 9 -39.52 -1.07 16.07
N LEU A 10 -39.92 -1.66 17.20
CA LEU A 10 -38.98 -2.21 18.18
C LEU A 10 -38.15 -3.37 17.60
N LEU A 11 -38.76 -4.28 16.83
CA LEU A 11 -38.03 -5.36 16.16
C LEU A 11 -37.01 -4.84 15.14
N LEU A 12 -37.33 -3.77 14.40
CA LEU A 12 -36.41 -3.13 13.45
C LEU A 12 -35.27 -2.36 14.15
N CYS A 13 -35.52 -1.77 15.32
CA CYS A 13 -34.49 -1.10 16.11
C CYS A 13 -33.56 -2.06 16.88
N PHE A 14 -34.00 -3.30 17.12
CA PHE A 14 -33.24 -4.32 17.87
C PHE A 14 -32.74 -5.48 17.00
N LEU A 15 -32.87 -5.42 15.67
CA LEU A 15 -32.13 -6.33 14.79
C LEU A 15 -30.65 -5.96 14.92
N PRO A 16 -29.81 -6.78 15.56
CA PRO A 16 -28.39 -6.53 15.56
C PRO A 16 -27.96 -6.64 14.10
N ILE A 17 -27.53 -5.53 13.52
CA ILE A 17 -26.73 -5.58 12.31
C ILE A 17 -25.48 -6.34 12.74
N ALA A 18 -25.43 -7.64 12.42
CA ALA A 18 -24.27 -8.46 12.71
C ALA A 18 -23.09 -7.83 11.95
N SER A 19 -22.29 -7.03 12.67
CA SER A 19 -21.07 -6.48 12.15
C SER A 19 -20.03 -7.59 12.24
N PHE A 20 -19.71 -8.19 11.10
CA PHE A 20 -18.61 -9.13 11.02
C PHE A 20 -17.32 -8.34 10.91
N ALA A 21 -16.42 -8.54 11.87
CA ALA A 21 -15.06 -8.02 11.76
C ALA A 21 -14.27 -8.81 10.70
N GLN A 22 -13.24 -8.19 10.13
CA GLN A 22 -12.29 -8.91 9.30
C GLN A 22 -11.59 -10.01 10.10
N LYS A 23 -11.56 -11.22 9.53
CA LYS A 23 -10.87 -12.35 10.11
C LYS A 23 -9.42 -12.37 9.61
N VAL A 24 -8.48 -12.51 10.54
CA VAL A 24 -7.06 -12.65 10.21
C VAL A 24 -6.86 -13.84 9.28
N GLY A 25 -6.19 -13.61 8.15
CA GLY A 25 -5.89 -14.61 7.13
C GLY A 25 -6.91 -14.70 6.00
N GLU A 26 -8.05 -14.02 6.10
CA GLU A 26 -8.96 -13.85 4.95
C GLU A 26 -8.48 -12.69 4.06
N THR A 27 -8.75 -12.81 2.76
CA THR A 27 -8.48 -11.75 1.80
C THR A 27 -9.38 -10.56 2.08
N LEU A 28 -8.84 -9.35 1.98
CA LEU A 28 -9.64 -8.14 1.97
C LEU A 28 -10.61 -8.18 0.78
N PRO A 29 -11.82 -7.58 0.89
CA PRO A 29 -12.68 -7.42 -0.27
C PRO A 29 -11.95 -6.66 -1.38
N ALA A 30 -12.30 -6.95 -2.63
CA ALA A 30 -11.81 -6.18 -3.76
C ALA A 30 -12.39 -4.76 -3.70
N TRP A 31 -11.64 -3.79 -4.23
CA TRP A 31 -12.12 -2.43 -4.40
C TRP A 31 -13.37 -2.38 -5.28
N GLU A 32 -14.31 -1.48 -4.95
CA GLU A 32 -15.54 -1.22 -5.70
C GLU A 32 -15.61 0.24 -6.16
N GLU A 33 -16.22 0.48 -7.33
CA GLU A 33 -16.36 1.83 -7.88
C GLU A 33 -17.08 2.77 -6.90
N GLY A 34 -16.52 3.97 -6.72
CA GLY A 34 -17.00 4.96 -5.75
C GLY A 34 -16.36 4.86 -4.36
N TYR A 35 -15.63 3.78 -4.05
CA TYR A 35 -14.94 3.61 -2.77
C TYR A 35 -13.54 4.20 -2.79
N MET A 36 -13.08 4.67 -1.63
CA MET A 36 -11.67 4.99 -1.43
C MET A 36 -11.05 3.93 -0.52
N ASP A 37 -10.07 3.20 -1.03
CA ASP A 37 -9.30 2.24 -0.25
C ASP A 37 -7.92 2.81 0.08
N ILE A 38 -7.53 2.71 1.35
CA ILE A 38 -6.21 3.11 1.84
C ILE A 38 -5.57 1.90 2.50
N HIS A 39 -4.52 1.37 1.87
CA HIS A 39 -3.78 0.20 2.33
C HIS A 39 -2.43 0.63 2.88
N HIS A 40 -2.23 0.54 4.19
CA HIS A 40 -0.90 0.63 4.79
C HIS A 40 -0.19 -0.72 4.63
N ILE A 41 0.79 -0.80 3.73
CA ILE A 41 1.49 -2.05 3.42
C ILE A 41 2.62 -2.24 4.42
N ASN A 42 2.41 -3.16 5.37
CA ASN A 42 3.42 -3.48 6.37
C ASN A 42 4.42 -4.53 5.83
N THR A 43 5.61 -4.07 5.46
CA THR A 43 6.75 -4.93 5.10
C THR A 43 7.69 -5.17 6.29
N GLY A 44 7.46 -4.50 7.42
CA GLY A 44 8.34 -4.47 8.59
C GLY A 44 9.63 -3.66 8.40
N CYS A 45 9.88 -3.11 7.21
CA CYS A 45 11.17 -2.50 6.84
C CYS A 45 11.01 -1.20 6.06
N GLY A 46 10.11 -0.31 6.48
CA GLY A 46 9.88 1.01 5.86
C GLY A 46 8.39 1.35 5.82
N GLU A 47 8.08 2.53 5.30
CA GLU A 47 6.73 3.06 5.17
C GLU A 47 6.22 2.90 3.73
N CYS A 48 4.94 2.56 3.61
CA CYS A 48 4.27 2.43 2.33
C CYS A 48 2.76 2.50 2.51
N ALA A 49 2.11 3.39 1.75
CA ALA A 49 0.66 3.42 1.63
C ALA A 49 0.24 3.33 0.17
N TYR A 50 -0.65 2.40 -0.15
CA TYR A 50 -1.26 2.27 -1.47
C TYR A 50 -2.71 2.72 -1.40
N ILE A 51 -3.09 3.64 -2.30
CA ILE A 51 -4.40 4.27 -2.34
C ILE A 51 -5.07 3.95 -3.67
N ILE A 52 -6.33 3.55 -3.60
CA ILE A 52 -7.23 3.47 -4.74
C ILE A 52 -8.33 4.51 -4.52
N LEU A 53 -8.39 5.52 -5.38
CA LEU A 53 -9.38 6.59 -5.33
C LEU A 53 -10.75 6.11 -5.84
N PRO A 54 -11.85 6.84 -5.56
CA PRO A 54 -13.21 6.49 -5.98
C PRO A 54 -13.42 6.22 -7.47
N ASP A 55 -12.57 6.75 -8.34
CA ASP A 55 -12.60 6.56 -9.80
C ASP A 55 -11.65 5.44 -10.29
N GLY A 56 -11.00 4.72 -9.37
CA GLY A 56 -9.99 3.70 -9.68
C GLY A 56 -8.61 4.26 -10.02
N THR A 57 -8.37 5.56 -9.81
CA THR A 57 -7.04 6.16 -9.88
C THR A 57 -6.17 5.63 -8.73
N THR A 58 -4.95 5.21 -9.04
CA THR A 58 -4.05 4.58 -8.06
C THR A 58 -2.88 5.49 -7.67
N MET A 59 -2.54 5.50 -6.38
CA MET A 59 -1.40 6.26 -5.86
C MET A 59 -0.61 5.41 -4.87
N LEU A 60 0.71 5.39 -5.02
CA LEU A 60 1.62 4.89 -4.00
C LEU A 60 2.24 6.08 -3.25
N ILE A 61 2.19 6.07 -1.93
CA ILE A 61 2.93 7.01 -1.08
C ILE A 61 4.03 6.22 -0.41
N ASP A 62 5.27 6.55 -0.80
CA ASP A 62 6.49 5.89 -0.38
C ASP A 62 6.54 4.39 -0.70
N ALA A 63 7.77 3.87 -0.74
CA ALA A 63 8.07 2.46 -0.87
C ALA A 63 9.36 2.21 -0.09
N GLY A 64 9.26 2.32 1.23
CA GLY A 64 10.38 2.23 2.15
C GLY A 64 11.08 0.88 2.13
N GLU A 65 12.40 0.92 2.17
CA GLU A 65 13.23 -0.27 2.35
C GLU A 65 14.47 0.07 3.19
N ASN A 66 14.40 -0.34 4.45
CA ASN A 66 15.48 -0.29 5.43
C ASN A 66 16.25 -1.61 5.50
N LYS A 67 17.46 -1.56 6.06
CA LYS A 67 18.27 -2.76 6.30
C LYS A 67 17.55 -3.68 7.28
N ALA A 68 17.22 -4.89 6.83
CA ALA A 68 16.66 -5.93 7.70
C ALA A 68 17.66 -6.32 8.81
N GLY A 69 17.14 -6.77 9.96
CA GLY A 69 17.95 -7.32 11.05
C GLY A 69 18.62 -6.28 11.97
N ASN A 70 18.28 -5.00 11.87
CA ASN A 70 18.60 -4.02 12.90
C ASN A 70 17.70 -4.27 14.13
N PRO A 71 18.23 -4.30 15.38
CA PRO A 71 17.40 -4.44 16.58
C PRO A 71 16.29 -3.39 16.73
N ARG A 72 16.42 -2.25 16.02
CA ARG A 72 15.41 -1.18 15.97
C ARG A 72 14.32 -1.42 14.91
N HIS A 73 14.46 -2.42 14.05
CA HIS A 73 13.50 -2.71 12.97
C HIS A 73 12.69 -3.95 13.28
N VAL A 74 11.45 -3.95 12.80
CA VAL A 74 10.58 -5.13 12.87
C VAL A 74 11.10 -6.19 11.90
N SER A 75 10.92 -7.47 12.24
CA SER A 75 11.21 -8.55 11.30
C SER A 75 10.44 -8.37 9.99
N PRO A 76 11.03 -8.73 8.83
CA PRO A 76 10.35 -8.65 7.54
C PRO A 76 8.98 -9.31 7.55
N LYS A 77 8.00 -8.65 6.95
CA LYS A 77 6.61 -9.11 6.84
C LYS A 77 6.20 -9.26 5.36
N PRO A 78 5.38 -10.28 5.03
CA PRO A 78 4.94 -11.39 5.90
C PRO A 78 6.08 -12.31 6.36
N ASN A 79 7.19 -12.34 5.62
CA ASN A 79 8.41 -13.06 5.94
C ASN A 79 9.59 -12.52 5.09
N ALA A 80 10.79 -13.10 5.26
CA ALA A 80 12.00 -12.67 4.58
C ALA A 80 12.25 -13.34 3.20
N SER A 81 11.27 -14.03 2.60
CA SER A 81 11.45 -14.70 1.29
C SER A 81 11.50 -13.72 0.10
N ARG A 82 11.06 -12.48 0.30
CA ARG A 82 11.10 -11.39 -0.68
C ARG A 82 11.58 -10.11 -0.03
N THR A 83 12.03 -9.17 -0.86
CA THR A 83 12.37 -7.81 -0.44
C THR A 83 11.10 -7.03 -0.06
N PRO A 84 11.21 -5.95 0.74
CA PRO A 84 10.09 -5.03 0.96
C PRO A 84 9.47 -4.52 -0.35
N GLY A 85 10.29 -4.08 -1.31
CA GLY A 85 9.80 -3.65 -2.62
C GLY A 85 9.03 -4.74 -3.37
N GLU A 86 9.51 -5.99 -3.34
CA GLU A 86 8.83 -7.14 -3.97
C GLU A 86 7.50 -7.46 -3.29
N TRP A 87 7.41 -7.35 -1.96
CA TRP A 87 6.15 -7.51 -1.24
C TRP A 87 5.14 -6.41 -1.56
N ILE A 88 5.60 -5.17 -1.70
CA ILE A 88 4.76 -4.04 -2.12
C ILE A 88 4.18 -4.31 -3.52
N VAL A 89 5.02 -4.73 -4.47
CA VAL A 89 4.58 -5.09 -5.83
C VAL A 89 3.55 -6.21 -5.82
N ASP A 90 3.79 -7.27 -5.07
CA ASP A 90 2.89 -8.43 -4.96
C ASP A 90 1.53 -8.05 -4.39
N TYR A 91 1.54 -7.22 -3.35
CA TYR A 91 0.33 -6.71 -2.71
C TYR A 91 -0.47 -5.81 -3.66
N ILE A 92 0.18 -4.87 -4.35
CA ILE A 92 -0.48 -3.99 -5.32
C ILE A 92 -1.10 -4.82 -6.44
N LYS A 93 -0.40 -5.81 -7.00
CA LYS A 93 -0.94 -6.68 -8.06
C LYS A 93 -2.20 -7.44 -7.61
N THR A 94 -2.26 -7.79 -6.33
CA THR A 94 -3.39 -8.51 -5.72
C THR A 94 -4.58 -7.58 -5.44
N MET A 95 -4.33 -6.38 -4.93
CA MET A 95 -5.40 -5.45 -4.49
C MET A 95 -5.83 -4.44 -5.55
N ALA A 96 -5.03 -4.21 -6.59
CA ALA A 96 -5.38 -3.26 -7.64
C ALA A 96 -6.63 -3.70 -8.42
N PRO A 97 -7.44 -2.75 -8.91
CA PRO A 97 -8.56 -3.08 -9.79
C PRO A 97 -8.06 -3.90 -10.99
N VAL A 98 -8.83 -4.91 -11.42
CA VAL A 98 -8.40 -5.88 -12.46
C VAL A 98 -7.90 -5.20 -13.75
N GLN A 99 -8.48 -4.06 -14.10
CA GLN A 99 -8.14 -3.28 -15.30
C GLN A 99 -6.95 -2.31 -15.09
N LYS A 100 -6.39 -2.22 -13.89
CA LYS A 100 -5.41 -1.22 -13.44
C LYS A 100 -4.19 -1.88 -12.79
N GLN A 101 -3.42 -2.64 -13.58
CA GLN A 101 -2.15 -3.23 -13.14
C GLN A 101 -0.96 -2.25 -13.26
N LYS A 102 -1.18 -0.99 -12.88
CA LYS A 102 -0.20 0.11 -12.93
C LYS A 102 -0.47 1.13 -11.82
N LEU A 103 0.51 1.98 -11.56
CA LEU A 103 0.36 3.15 -10.69
C LEU A 103 0.12 4.39 -11.55
N ASP A 104 -0.97 5.11 -11.31
CA ASP A 104 -1.17 6.42 -11.94
C ASP A 104 -0.20 7.45 -11.33
N TYR A 105 -0.04 7.41 -10.00
CA TYR A 105 0.90 8.27 -9.27
C TYR A 105 1.78 7.47 -8.29
N ALA A 106 2.99 7.97 -8.05
CA ALA A 106 3.79 7.61 -6.90
C ALA A 106 4.35 8.90 -6.27
N LEU A 107 4.24 9.04 -4.95
CA LEU A 107 4.79 10.15 -4.18
C LEU A 107 5.93 9.65 -3.30
N ILE A 108 7.08 10.29 -3.41
CA ILE A 108 8.17 10.15 -2.44
C ILE A 108 8.12 11.36 -1.52
N THR A 109 7.79 11.15 -0.25
CA THR A 109 7.63 12.24 0.72
C THR A 109 8.96 12.93 1.01
N HIS A 110 10.04 12.15 1.15
CA HIS A 110 11.42 12.61 1.27
C HIS A 110 12.42 11.46 1.06
N PHE A 111 13.71 11.77 1.04
CA PHE A 111 14.76 10.86 0.56
C PHE A 111 15.48 10.07 1.65
N HIS A 112 14.75 9.62 2.68
CA HIS A 112 15.28 8.63 3.62
C HIS A 112 14.95 7.20 3.18
N SER A 113 15.77 6.24 3.60
CA SER A 113 15.66 4.85 3.16
C SER A 113 14.35 4.18 3.57
N ASP A 114 13.76 4.60 4.68
CA ASP A 114 12.45 4.17 5.16
C ASP A 114 11.29 4.72 4.32
N HIS A 115 11.53 5.60 3.37
CA HIS A 115 10.52 6.17 2.47
C HIS A 115 10.77 5.83 1.00
N MET A 116 11.99 5.99 0.49
CA MET A 116 12.29 5.72 -0.93
C MET A 116 13.02 4.38 -1.17
N GLY A 117 13.59 3.78 -0.12
CA GLY A 117 14.56 2.70 -0.21
C GLY A 117 16.00 3.18 -0.12
N GLY A 118 16.87 2.37 0.49
CA GLY A 118 18.27 2.73 0.74
C GLY A 118 19.30 2.00 -0.14
N VAL A 119 20.55 2.46 -0.06
CA VAL A 119 21.71 1.78 -0.65
C VAL A 119 22.09 0.54 0.18
N LEU A 120 21.31 -0.53 0.06
CA LEU A 120 21.35 -1.67 0.98
C LEU A 120 21.78 -3.00 0.35
N LYS A 121 21.67 -3.14 -0.98
CA LYS A 121 21.86 -4.39 -1.71
C LYS A 121 22.84 -4.25 -2.87
N MET A 122 23.05 -5.32 -3.62
CA MET A 122 23.73 -5.25 -4.90
C MET A 122 22.94 -4.36 -5.86
N LYS A 123 23.68 -3.72 -6.77
CA LYS A 123 23.05 -3.01 -7.88
C LYS A 123 22.26 -4.00 -8.75
N ASN A 124 21.32 -3.49 -9.52
CA ASN A 124 20.61 -4.29 -10.52
C ASN A 124 21.58 -4.88 -11.57
N GLU A 125 21.09 -5.73 -12.48
CA GLU A 125 21.91 -6.37 -13.52
C GLU A 125 22.74 -5.37 -14.35
N SER A 126 22.20 -4.18 -14.60
CA SER A 126 22.90 -3.11 -15.34
C SER A 126 24.00 -2.39 -14.54
N GLY A 127 24.05 -2.58 -13.22
CA GLY A 127 25.01 -1.91 -12.34
C GLY A 127 24.76 -0.40 -12.14
N ARG A 128 23.59 0.12 -12.51
CA ARG A 128 23.30 1.57 -12.51
C ARG A 128 22.61 2.07 -11.24
N TYR A 129 21.79 1.24 -10.61
CA TYR A 129 21.02 1.64 -9.43
C TYR A 129 20.84 0.48 -8.46
N TYR A 130 20.48 0.81 -7.22
CA TYR A 130 20.13 -0.16 -6.19
C TYR A 130 18.67 -0.55 -6.34
N ASN A 131 18.42 -1.86 -6.50
CA ASN A 131 17.06 -2.36 -6.65
C ASN A 131 16.41 -2.54 -5.28
N THR A 132 15.94 -1.42 -4.72
CA THR A 132 15.32 -1.34 -3.40
C THR A 132 14.16 -0.36 -3.42
N GLY A 133 13.14 -0.62 -2.60
CA GLY A 133 12.04 0.32 -2.37
C GLY A 133 11.35 0.78 -3.65
N ILE A 134 11.28 2.10 -3.88
CA ILE A 134 10.56 2.67 -5.03
C ILE A 134 11.15 2.25 -6.38
N ILE A 135 12.45 1.94 -6.43
CA ILE A 135 13.11 1.47 -7.64
C ILE A 135 12.64 0.05 -7.99
N THR A 136 12.47 -0.82 -7.00
CA THR A 136 11.90 -2.16 -7.20
C THR A 136 10.47 -2.08 -7.69
N VAL A 137 9.68 -1.14 -7.15
CA VAL A 137 8.32 -0.88 -7.64
C VAL A 137 8.35 -0.45 -9.11
N ALA A 138 9.18 0.54 -9.45
CA ALA A 138 9.27 1.08 -10.82
C ALA A 138 9.80 0.07 -11.86
N GLU A 139 10.60 -0.93 -11.46
CA GLU A 139 11.00 -2.02 -12.34
C GLU A 139 9.87 -3.01 -12.65
N ASN A 140 8.89 -3.13 -11.74
CA ASN A 140 7.88 -4.18 -11.80
C ASN A 140 6.46 -3.67 -12.12
N LEU A 141 6.22 -2.37 -11.94
CA LEU A 141 4.95 -1.68 -12.18
C LEU A 141 5.24 -0.37 -12.90
N GLN A 142 4.48 -0.11 -13.97
CA GLN A 142 4.53 1.19 -14.64
C GLN A 142 4.00 2.28 -13.70
N ILE A 143 4.74 3.38 -13.57
CA ILE A 143 4.34 4.58 -12.83
C ILE A 143 4.06 5.68 -13.86
N GLY A 144 2.85 6.24 -13.84
CA GLY A 144 2.45 7.34 -14.72
C GLY A 144 3.18 8.64 -14.38
N MET A 145 3.09 9.08 -13.12
CA MET A 145 3.77 10.26 -12.61
C MET A 145 4.43 9.98 -11.28
N LEU A 146 5.73 10.25 -11.19
CA LEU A 146 6.47 10.28 -9.93
C LEU A 146 6.52 11.72 -9.43
N VAL A 147 6.07 11.93 -8.19
CA VAL A 147 6.07 13.21 -7.49
C VAL A 147 7.07 13.12 -6.35
N ASP A 148 7.96 14.09 -6.24
CA ASP A 148 8.88 14.21 -5.12
C ASP A 148 9.05 15.69 -4.73
N ARG A 149 9.60 15.93 -3.54
CA ARG A 149 9.76 17.29 -3.00
C ARG A 149 10.85 18.14 -3.68
N GLY A 150 11.71 17.53 -4.49
CA GLY A 150 12.91 18.14 -5.04
C GLY A 150 12.80 18.47 -6.53
N PHE A 151 11.95 17.79 -7.29
CA PHE A 151 11.84 18.00 -8.73
C PHE A 151 11.46 19.46 -9.10
N PRO A 152 12.03 20.05 -10.16
CA PRO A 152 13.12 19.52 -11.00
C PRO A 152 14.52 19.87 -10.49
N ASP A 153 14.66 20.82 -9.57
CA ASP A 153 15.94 21.49 -9.29
C ASP A 153 16.75 20.86 -8.14
N TYR A 154 16.10 20.09 -7.27
CA TYR A 154 16.69 19.38 -6.14
C TYR A 154 17.54 20.24 -5.18
N ASN A 155 17.18 21.52 -5.04
CA ASN A 155 17.95 22.52 -4.29
C ASN A 155 17.79 22.47 -2.75
N SER A 156 16.96 21.57 -2.20
CA SER A 156 16.55 21.59 -0.79
C SER A 156 17.00 20.35 0.03
N LEU A 157 18.20 19.85 -0.20
CA LEU A 157 18.78 18.76 0.60
C LEU A 157 19.48 19.28 1.86
#